data_AF-A0A8R2D5R7-F1
#
_entry.id   AF-A0A8R2D5R7-F1
#
_cell.length_a   1.000
_cell.length_b   1.000
_cell.length_c   1.000
_cell.angle_alpha   90.00
_cell.angle_beta   90.00
_cell.angle_gamma   90.00
#
_symmetry.space_group_name_H-M   'P 1'
#
loop_
_entity.id
_entity.type
_entity.pdbx_description
1 polymer ?
#
loop_
_entity_poly.entity_id
_entity_poly.type
_entity_poly.pdbx_seq_one_letter_code
_entity_poly.pdbx_strand_id
1 'polypeptide(L)'
;MHVDQDWHNVVKITCVGFLAVLGAFLNIVVLVMFYKKPSLRSPSNRFVGSLIASDLLSSTVLGPLLISGIKTINKAMIVFVATSTIFSILVIAMDRYTAVLSPLHYATNVTRQKSVLVIGTVWSISAALASPMLFKDLLIYEKFPVAMLEKTHGLVLLLIAFIGPCAALILVYFKMYVAAHR
;
A
#
# COMPACT_ATOMS: atom_id res chain seq x y z
N MET A 1 18.39 -16.71 27.01
CA MET A 1 18.83 -16.38 25.64
C MET A 1 18.25 -17.31 24.57
N HIS A 2 18.47 -18.63 24.60
CA HIS A 2 17.82 -19.53 23.62
C HIS A 2 16.29 -19.64 23.79
N VAL A 3 15.81 -19.80 25.03
CA VAL A 3 14.36 -19.91 25.33
C VAL A 3 13.59 -18.64 24.94
N ASP A 4 14.16 -17.46 25.14
CA ASP A 4 13.52 -16.17 24.80
C ASP A 4 13.34 -16.02 23.28
N GLN A 5 14.34 -16.45 22.50
CA GLN A 5 14.30 -16.40 21.04
C GLN A 5 13.22 -17.34 20.47
N ASP A 6 13.02 -18.50 21.09
CA ASP A 6 11.99 -19.46 20.69
C ASP A 6 10.58 -18.91 20.95
N TRP A 7 10.37 -18.27 22.11
CA TRP A 7 9.10 -17.59 22.41
C TRP A 7 8.76 -16.49 21.40
N HIS A 8 9.73 -15.65 21.04
CA HIS A 8 9.52 -14.60 20.03
C HIS A 8 9.15 -15.17 18.66
N ASN A 9 9.78 -16.28 18.27
CA ASN A 9 9.47 -16.94 17.00
C ASN A 9 8.07 -17.56 17.00
N VAL A 10 7.68 -18.25 18.08
CA VAL A 10 6.34 -18.85 18.21
C VAL A 10 5.25 -17.77 18.17
N VAL A 11 5.43 -16.67 18.92
CA VAL A 11 4.48 -15.55 18.91
C VAL A 11 4.38 -14.94 17.51
N LYS A 12 5.52 -14.69 16.85
CA LYS A 12 5.55 -14.13 15.50
C LYS A 12 4.83 -15.03 14.49
N ILE A 13 5.13 -16.32 14.48
CA ILE A 13 4.50 -17.30 13.56
C ILE A 13 2.99 -17.31 13.78
N THR A 14 2.56 -17.41 15.04
CA THR A 14 1.14 -17.49 15.39
C THR A 14 0.39 -16.22 15.00
N CYS A 15 0.89 -15.05 15.39
CA CYS A 15 0.22 -13.77 15.11
C CYS A 15 0.25 -13.42 13.63
N VAL A 16 1.41 -13.49 12.97
CA VAL A 16 1.53 -13.15 11.54
C VAL A 16 0.76 -14.16 10.68
N GLY A 17 0.84 -15.45 11.01
CA GLY A 17 0.09 -16.49 10.30
C GLY A 17 -1.42 -16.28 10.40
N PHE A 18 -1.93 -16.01 11.61
CA PHE A 18 -3.35 -15.70 11.81
C PHE A 18 -3.80 -14.46 11.02
N LEU A 19 -3.05 -13.36 11.11
CA LEU A 19 -3.36 -12.12 10.39
C LEU A 19 -3.30 -12.30 8.87
N ALA A 20 -2.35 -13.09 8.37
CA ALA A 20 -2.21 -13.41 6.96
C ALA A 20 -3.43 -14.19 6.45
N VAL A 21 -3.83 -15.26 7.15
CA VAL A 21 -5.00 -16.07 6.76
C VAL A 21 -6.28 -15.23 6.80
N LEU A 22 -6.50 -14.48 7.88
CA LEU A 22 -7.67 -13.62 8.03
C LEU A 22 -7.70 -12.53 6.96
N GLY A 23 -6.57 -11.85 6.74
CA GLY A 23 -6.43 -10.79 5.73
C GLY A 23 -6.68 -11.30 4.32
N ALA A 24 -6.15 -12.48 3.97
CA ALA A 24 -6.41 -13.10 2.68
C ALA A 24 -7.90 -13.44 2.52
N PHE A 25 -8.51 -14.07 3.53
CA PHE A 25 -9.92 -14.42 3.50
C PHE A 25 -10.82 -13.18 3.28
N LEU A 26 -10.63 -12.12 4.08
CA LEU A 26 -11.44 -10.90 3.98
C LEU A 26 -11.30 -10.24 2.61
N ASN A 27 -10.07 -10.11 2.10
CA ASN A 27 -9.85 -9.48 0.80
C ASN A 27 -10.35 -10.33 -0.37
N ILE A 28 -10.30 -11.66 -0.28
CA ILE A 28 -10.91 -12.56 -1.27
C ILE A 28 -12.43 -12.38 -1.27
N VAL A 29 -13.07 -12.29 -0.11
CA VAL A 29 -14.53 -12.06 -0.03
C VAL A 29 -14.90 -10.74 -0.72
N VAL A 30 -14.18 -9.65 -0.44
CA VAL A 30 -14.42 -8.35 -1.09
C VAL A 30 -14.19 -8.46 -2.60
N LEU A 31 -13.12 -9.14 -3.04
CA LEU A 31 -12.85 -9.38 -4.45
C LEU A 31 -13.98 -10.15 -5.14
N VAL A 32 -14.50 -11.20 -4.50
CA VAL A 32 -15.65 -11.99 -5.00
C VAL A 32 -16.90 -11.11 -5.11
N MET A 33 -17.14 -10.19 -4.18
CA MET A 33 -18.27 -9.25 -4.27
C MET A 33 -18.15 -8.35 -5.52
N PHE A 34 -16.95 -7.86 -5.83
CA PHE A 34 -16.68 -7.07 -7.04
C PHE A 34 -16.92 -7.88 -8.33
N TYR A 35 -16.54 -9.15 -8.33
CA TYR A 35 -16.83 -10.05 -9.45
C TYR A 35 -18.32 -10.35 -9.56
N LYS A 36 -19.05 -10.59 -8.47
CA LYS A 36 -20.47 -10.95 -8.55
C LYS A 36 -21.38 -9.77 -8.89
N LYS A 37 -21.00 -8.53 -8.55
CA LYS A 37 -21.88 -7.37 -8.71
C LYS A 37 -21.36 -6.40 -9.79
N PRO A 38 -21.93 -6.43 -11.02
CA PRO A 38 -21.49 -5.54 -12.12
C PRO A 38 -21.54 -4.05 -11.78
N SER A 39 -22.49 -3.64 -10.92
CA SER A 39 -22.58 -2.25 -10.46
C SER A 39 -21.35 -1.77 -9.67
N LEU A 40 -20.53 -2.70 -9.16
CA LEU A 40 -19.27 -2.40 -8.48
C LEU A 40 -18.08 -2.26 -9.44
N ARG A 41 -18.23 -2.48 -10.75
CA ARG A 41 -17.12 -2.45 -11.71
C ARG A 41 -16.89 -1.09 -12.36
N SER A 42 -17.32 -0.01 -11.69
CA SER A 42 -17.13 1.36 -12.15
C SER A 42 -15.63 1.74 -12.21
N PRO A 43 -15.23 2.75 -13.00
CA PRO A 43 -13.83 3.17 -13.07
C PRO A 43 -13.24 3.57 -11.71
N SER A 44 -14.01 4.26 -10.87
CA SER A 44 -13.60 4.66 -9.51
C SER A 44 -13.38 3.45 -8.59
N ASN A 45 -14.23 2.43 -8.69
CA ASN A 45 -14.08 1.22 -7.89
C ASN A 45 -12.80 0.43 -8.24
N ARG A 46 -12.13 0.71 -9.36
CA ARG A 46 -10.82 0.11 -9.67
C ARG A 46 -9.75 0.50 -8.66
N PHE A 47 -9.84 1.68 -8.05
CA PHE A 47 -8.92 2.09 -6.98
C PHE A 47 -9.07 1.21 -5.74
N VAL A 48 -10.29 0.81 -5.41
CA VAL A 48 -10.55 -0.21 -4.36
C VAL A 48 -9.98 -1.56 -4.78
N GLY A 49 -10.07 -1.91 -6.07
CA GLY A 49 -9.40 -3.10 -6.62
C GLY A 49 -7.87 -3.08 -6.43
N SER A 50 -7.22 -1.92 -6.61
CA SER A 50 -5.79 -1.74 -6.32
C SER A 50 -5.47 -1.98 -4.84
N LEU A 51 -6.30 -1.44 -3.94
CA LEU A 51 -6.17 -1.64 -2.50
C LEU A 51 -6.29 -3.13 -2.12
N ILE A 52 -7.33 -3.81 -2.61
CA ILE A 52 -7.53 -5.26 -2.40
C ILE A 52 -6.32 -6.05 -2.90
N ALA A 53 -5.77 -5.70 -4.07
CA ALA A 53 -4.58 -6.37 -4.61
C ALA A 53 -3.35 -6.17 -3.71
N SER A 54 -3.13 -4.96 -3.18
CA SER A 54 -2.05 -4.68 -2.22
C SER A 54 -2.22 -5.48 -0.92
N ASP A 55 -3.45 -5.57 -0.40
CA ASP A 55 -3.73 -6.29 0.85
C ASP A 55 -3.66 -7.81 0.67
N LEU A 56 -4.01 -8.32 -0.52
CA LEU A 56 -3.76 -9.72 -0.91
C LEU A 56 -2.27 -10.02 -1.01
N LEU A 57 -1.45 -9.13 -1.59
CA LEU A 57 0.00 -9.28 -1.57
C LEU A 57 0.57 -9.26 -0.14
N SER A 58 0.04 -8.39 0.71
CA SER A 58 0.41 -8.32 2.13
C SER A 58 0.18 -9.65 2.85
N SER A 59 -1.01 -10.21 2.66
CA SER A 59 -1.43 -11.44 3.35
C SER A 59 -0.81 -12.70 2.75
N THR A 60 -0.75 -12.82 1.42
CA THR A 60 -0.33 -14.06 0.74
C THR A 60 1.16 -14.14 0.44
N VAL A 61 1.86 -13.00 0.35
CA VAL A 61 3.30 -12.95 0.03
C VAL A 61 4.09 -12.45 1.22
N LEU A 62 3.78 -11.24 1.71
CA LEU A 62 4.55 -10.62 2.79
C LEU A 62 4.41 -11.41 4.11
N GLY A 63 3.21 -11.86 4.48
CA GLY A 63 2.98 -12.69 5.66
C GLY A 63 3.89 -13.92 5.73
N PRO A 64 3.83 -14.84 4.73
CA PRO A 64 4.72 -16.00 4.67
C PRO A 64 6.21 -15.64 4.63
N LEU A 65 6.58 -14.59 3.89
CA LEU A 65 7.95 -14.09 3.83
C LEU A 65 8.48 -13.65 5.21
N LEU A 66 7.66 -12.96 6.00
CA LEU A 66 8.00 -12.58 7.37
C LEU A 66 8.24 -13.81 8.25
N ILE A 67 7.46 -14.88 8.08
CA ILE A 67 7.60 -16.14 8.80
C ILE A 67 8.87 -16.89 8.36
N SER A 68 9.17 -16.93 7.07
CA SER A 68 10.32 -17.65 6.49
C SER A 68 11.70 -17.14 6.95
N GLY A 69 11.78 -15.89 7.41
CA GLY A 69 13.02 -15.30 7.91
C GLY A 69 13.96 -14.72 6.83
N ILE A 70 13.56 -14.68 5.56
CA ILE A 70 14.36 -14.11 4.45
C ILE A 70 14.45 -12.58 4.55
N LYS A 71 15.50 -12.06 5.18
CA LYS A 71 15.57 -10.63 5.60
C LYS A 71 15.61 -9.61 4.46
N THR A 72 16.33 -9.86 3.36
CA THR A 72 16.54 -8.86 2.29
C THR A 72 15.24 -8.57 1.54
N ILE A 73 14.54 -9.61 1.10
CA ILE A 73 13.27 -9.48 0.36
C ILE A 73 12.16 -8.92 1.26
N ASN A 74 12.16 -9.25 2.55
CA ASN A 74 11.15 -8.77 3.49
C ASN A 74 11.11 -7.24 3.57
N LYS A 75 12.25 -6.57 3.67
CA LYS A 75 12.28 -5.10 3.80
C LYS A 75 11.72 -4.40 2.56
N ALA A 76 12.12 -4.85 1.37
CA ALA A 76 11.60 -4.29 0.12
C ALA A 76 10.10 -4.52 0.00
N MET A 77 9.61 -5.74 0.29
CA MET A 77 8.20 -6.08 0.23
C MET A 77 7.36 -5.30 1.26
N ILE A 78 7.88 -5.07 2.47
CA ILE A 78 7.22 -4.21 3.48
C ILE A 78 7.02 -2.81 2.91
N VAL A 79 8.09 -2.18 2.39
CA VAL A 79 8.01 -0.82 1.84
C VAL A 79 7.05 -0.78 0.65
N PHE A 80 7.13 -1.76 -0.25
CA PHE A 80 6.30 -1.84 -1.44
C PHE A 80 4.81 -1.95 -1.11
N VAL A 81 4.44 -2.88 -0.24
CA VAL A 81 3.03 -3.10 0.16
C VAL A 81 2.51 -1.91 0.96
N ALA A 82 3.28 -1.41 1.93
CA ALA A 82 2.85 -0.28 2.75
C ALA A 82 2.60 0.99 1.91
N THR A 83 3.52 1.31 1.00
CA THR A 83 3.38 2.45 0.08
C THR A 83 2.23 2.25 -0.90
N SER A 84 2.06 1.04 -1.45
CA SER A 84 0.98 0.74 -2.40
C SER A 84 -0.40 0.87 -1.75
N THR A 85 -0.53 0.41 -0.50
CA THR A 85 -1.75 0.53 0.30
C THR A 85 -2.07 1.99 0.61
N ILE A 86 -1.13 2.77 1.19
CA ILE A 86 -1.41 4.16 1.58
C ILE A 86 -1.69 5.06 0.37
N PHE A 87 -0.97 4.89 -0.74
CA PHE A 87 -1.24 5.64 -1.97
C PHE A 87 -2.55 5.22 -2.62
N SER A 88 -2.93 3.93 -2.57
CA SER A 88 -4.26 3.49 -3.03
C SER A 88 -5.37 4.15 -2.19
N ILE A 89 -5.22 4.24 -0.87
CA ILE A 89 -6.16 4.94 0.02
C ILE A 89 -6.23 6.43 -0.35
N LEU A 90 -5.09 7.08 -0.59
CA LEU A 90 -5.04 8.49 -1.01
C LEU A 90 -5.76 8.73 -2.33
N VAL A 91 -5.54 7.88 -3.32
CA VAL A 91 -6.23 7.97 -4.62
C VAL A 91 -7.73 7.76 -4.45
N ILE A 92 -8.16 6.81 -3.61
CA ILE A 92 -9.59 6.62 -3.28
C ILE A 92 -10.16 7.91 -2.66
N ALA A 93 -9.47 8.51 -1.68
CA ALA A 93 -9.92 9.74 -1.05
C ALA A 93 -10.03 10.91 -2.05
N MET A 94 -9.03 11.09 -2.92
CA MET A 94 -9.02 12.11 -3.97
C MET A 94 -10.15 11.91 -5.00
N ASP A 95 -10.41 10.66 -5.38
CA ASP A 95 -11.51 10.29 -6.27
C ASP A 95 -12.87 10.66 -5.66
N ARG A 96 -13.10 10.30 -4.38
CA ARG A 96 -14.32 10.66 -3.65
C ARG A 96 -14.47 12.17 -3.51
N TYR A 97 -13.39 12.87 -3.20
CA TYR A 97 -13.37 14.33 -3.11
C TYR A 97 -13.79 15.00 -4.41
N THR A 98 -13.25 14.53 -5.54
CA THR A 98 -13.59 15.06 -6.87
C THR A 98 -15.04 14.78 -7.24
N ALA A 99 -15.55 13.59 -6.87
CA ALA A 99 -16.95 13.21 -7.09
C ALA A 99 -17.93 14.12 -6.34
N VAL A 100 -17.59 14.50 -5.10
CA VAL A 100 -18.45 15.34 -4.24
C VAL A 100 -18.43 16.80 -4.70
N LEU A 101 -17.26 17.37 -4.98
CA LEU A 101 -17.14 18.80 -5.26
C LEU A 101 -17.43 19.21 -6.70
N SER A 102 -17.29 18.29 -7.65
CA SER A 102 -17.41 18.63 -9.07
C SER A 102 -18.08 17.51 -9.86
N PRO A 103 -19.35 17.19 -9.57
CA PRO A 103 -20.04 16.03 -10.14
C PRO A 103 -20.09 16.05 -11.69
N LEU A 104 -20.32 17.22 -12.29
CA LEU A 104 -20.33 17.42 -13.76
C LEU A 104 -18.96 17.16 -14.39
N HIS A 105 -17.89 17.61 -13.74
CA HIS A 105 -16.52 17.41 -14.22
C HIS A 105 -16.03 15.99 -13.96
N TYR A 106 -16.51 15.35 -12.88
CA TYR A 106 -16.20 13.98 -12.52
C TYR A 106 -16.77 12.98 -13.53
N ALA A 107 -18.03 13.16 -13.95
CA ALA A 107 -18.69 12.28 -14.91
C ALA A 107 -17.97 12.20 -16.27
N THR A 108 -17.28 13.28 -16.66
CA THR A 108 -16.54 13.36 -17.93
C THR A 108 -15.06 12.97 -17.80
N ASN A 109 -14.47 13.07 -16.60
CA ASN A 109 -13.04 12.82 -16.40
C ASN A 109 -12.67 11.44 -15.89
N VAL A 110 -13.52 10.77 -15.13
CA VAL A 110 -13.18 9.48 -14.51
C VAL A 110 -13.47 8.34 -15.48
N THR A 111 -12.48 8.04 -16.32
CA THR A 111 -12.56 6.97 -17.32
C THR A 111 -11.73 5.76 -16.93
N ARG A 112 -12.06 4.59 -17.50
CA ARG A 112 -11.34 3.33 -17.26
C ARG A 112 -9.84 3.45 -17.52
N GLN A 113 -9.44 4.11 -18.62
CA GLN A 113 -8.04 4.23 -19.01
C GLN A 113 -7.25 5.08 -18.01
N LYS A 114 -7.81 6.23 -17.60
CA LYS A 114 -7.21 7.12 -16.60
C LYS A 114 -7.06 6.41 -15.25
N SER A 115 -8.08 5.67 -14.80
CA SER A 115 -7.99 4.90 -13.55
C SER A 115 -6.88 3.85 -13.57
N VAL A 116 -6.72 3.12 -14.68
CA VAL A 116 -5.63 2.14 -14.83
C VAL A 116 -4.26 2.81 -14.84
N LEU A 117 -4.12 3.96 -15.52
CA LEU A 117 -2.89 4.73 -15.51
C LEU A 117 -2.51 5.19 -14.10
N VAL A 118 -3.47 5.75 -13.35
CA VAL A 118 -3.25 6.18 -11.96
C VAL A 118 -2.83 5.01 -11.07
N ILE A 119 -3.49 3.85 -11.20
CA ILE A 119 -3.07 2.64 -10.47
C ILE A 119 -1.63 2.26 -10.88
N GLY A 120 -1.32 2.22 -12.17
CA GLY A 120 0.04 1.96 -12.65
C GLY A 120 1.08 2.91 -12.03
N THR A 121 0.76 4.20 -11.90
CA THR A 121 1.65 5.17 -11.24
C THR A 121 1.83 4.89 -9.76
N VAL A 122 0.77 4.53 -9.03
CA VAL A 122 0.86 4.16 -7.60
C VAL A 122 1.84 3.01 -7.42
N TRP A 123 1.66 1.93 -8.17
CA TRP A 123 2.49 0.74 -8.07
C TRP A 123 3.94 1.00 -8.51
N SER A 124 4.14 1.86 -9.52
CA SER A 124 5.48 2.25 -9.98
C SER A 124 6.22 3.09 -8.94
N ILE A 125 5.55 4.07 -8.31
CA ILE A 125 6.14 4.88 -7.25
C ILE A 125 6.49 3.99 -6.04
N SER A 126 5.59 3.08 -5.66
CA SER A 126 5.84 2.11 -4.60
C SER A 126 7.05 1.21 -4.87
N ALA A 127 7.18 0.71 -6.11
CA ALA A 127 8.34 -0.08 -6.53
C ALA A 127 9.63 0.74 -6.48
N ALA A 128 9.59 1.99 -6.95
CA ALA A 128 10.73 2.89 -6.89
C ALA A 128 11.19 3.16 -5.45
N LEU A 129 10.24 3.39 -4.52
CA LEU A 129 10.54 3.59 -3.11
C LEU A 129 11.07 2.32 -2.41
N ALA A 130 10.65 1.13 -2.86
CA ALA A 130 11.15 -0.15 -2.36
C ALA A 130 12.52 -0.54 -2.92
N SER A 131 12.88 -0.05 -4.11
CA SER A 131 14.09 -0.47 -4.85
C SER A 131 15.41 -0.38 -4.05
N PRO A 132 15.68 0.63 -3.20
CA PRO A 132 16.96 0.71 -2.48
C PRO A 132 17.17 -0.47 -1.52
N MET A 133 16.09 -1.09 -1.03
CA MET A 133 16.15 -2.26 -0.16
C MET A 133 16.52 -3.55 -0.91
N LEU A 134 16.21 -3.64 -2.20
CA LEU A 134 16.57 -4.80 -3.04
C LEU A 134 18.05 -4.79 -3.41
N PHE A 135 18.60 -3.62 -3.73
CA PHE A 135 19.99 -3.47 -4.17
C PHE A 135 20.97 -3.21 -3.04
N LYS A 136 20.52 -3.23 -1.78
CA LYS A 136 21.36 -2.91 -0.62
C LYS A 136 22.65 -3.73 -0.57
N ASP A 137 22.55 -5.04 -0.76
CA ASP A 137 23.71 -5.94 -0.68
C ASP A 137 24.73 -5.68 -1.80
N LEU A 138 24.25 -5.32 -2.99
CA LEU A 138 25.11 -4.90 -4.12
C LEU A 138 25.82 -3.58 -3.83
N LEU A 139 25.12 -2.62 -3.22
CA LEU A 139 25.70 -1.32 -2.84
C LEU A 139 26.76 -1.45 -1.74
N ILE A 140 26.60 -2.41 -0.81
CA ILE A 140 27.62 -2.74 0.18
C ILE A 140 28.87 -3.32 -0.51
N TYR A 141 28.68 -4.22 -1.47
CA TYR A 141 29.78 -4.84 -2.24
C TYR A 141 30.60 -3.79 -2.99
N GLU A 142 29.93 -2.83 -3.64
CA GLU A 142 30.53 -1.70 -4.35
C GLU A 142 31.09 -0.59 -3.43
N LYS A 143 31.15 -0.82 -2.11
CA LYS A 143 31.66 0.12 -1.09
C LYS A 143 30.99 1.51 -1.10
N PHE A 144 29.74 1.60 -1.55
CA PHE A 144 28.97 2.84 -1.43
C PHE A 144 28.74 3.19 0.05
N PRO A 145 28.55 4.48 0.40
CA PRO A 145 28.27 4.92 1.77
C PRO A 145 26.83 4.54 2.20
N VAL A 146 26.59 3.26 2.46
CA VAL A 146 25.27 2.69 2.75
C VAL A 146 24.61 3.30 3.99
N ALA A 147 25.39 3.71 4.99
CA ALA A 147 24.85 4.37 6.18
C ALA A 147 24.17 5.71 5.87
N MET A 148 24.76 6.51 4.97
CA MET A 148 24.14 7.76 4.51
C MET A 148 22.91 7.48 3.67
N LEU A 149 22.96 6.46 2.80
CA LEU A 149 21.82 6.02 2.00
C LEU A 149 20.64 5.57 2.86
N GLU A 150 20.87 4.75 3.89
CA GLU A 150 19.81 4.28 4.79
C GLU A 150 19.14 5.42 5.53
N LYS A 151 19.93 6.39 6.04
CA LYS A 151 19.39 7.57 6.71
C LYS A 151 18.55 8.43 5.75
N THR A 152 19.07 8.71 4.57
CA THR A 152 18.37 9.50 3.55
C THR A 152 17.11 8.79 3.06
N HIS A 153 17.18 7.49 2.79
CA HIS A 153 16.03 6.69 2.37
C HIS A 153 14.95 6.63 3.45
N GLY A 154 15.33 6.43 4.72
CA GLY A 154 14.40 6.47 5.84
C GLY A 154 13.68 7.82 5.97
N LEU A 155 14.40 8.93 5.79
CA LEU A 155 13.80 10.28 5.76
C LEU A 155 12.86 10.46 4.57
N VAL A 156 13.24 10.00 3.38
CA VAL A 156 12.39 10.05 2.18
C VAL A 156 11.10 9.26 2.41
N LEU A 157 11.17 8.05 2.97
CA LEU A 157 10.00 7.26 3.30
C LEU A 157 9.12 7.95 4.34
N LEU A 158 9.70 8.52 5.39
CA LEU A 158 8.94 9.25 6.40
C LEU A 158 8.19 10.44 5.80
N LEU A 159 8.85 11.25 4.98
CA LEU A 159 8.26 12.46 4.40
C LEU A 159 7.24 12.13 3.30
N ILE A 160 7.61 11.27 2.35
CA ILE A 160 6.84 11.03 1.11
C ILE A 160 5.83 9.89 1.27
N ALA A 161 6.14 8.84 2.03
CA ALA A 161 5.28 7.68 2.17
C ALA A 161 4.42 7.68 3.43
N PHE A 162 4.71 8.55 4.41
CA PHE A 162 3.93 8.65 5.63
C PHE A 162 3.35 10.05 5.86
N ILE A 163 4.17 11.07 6.09
CA ILE A 163 3.70 12.43 6.43
C ILE A 163 2.89 13.03 5.29
N GLY A 164 3.41 12.99 4.06
CA GLY A 164 2.73 13.54 2.87
C GLY A 164 1.33 12.92 2.66
N PRO A 165 1.19 11.59 2.58
CA PRO A 165 -0.10 10.94 2.41
C PRO A 165 -1.06 11.19 3.58
N CYS A 166 -0.59 11.12 4.83
CA CYS A 166 -1.42 11.40 6.00
C CYS A 166 -1.96 12.85 5.99
N ALA A 167 -1.09 13.83 5.73
CA ALA A 167 -1.49 15.23 5.64
C ALA A 167 -2.49 15.45 4.49
N ALA A 168 -2.23 14.86 3.32
CA ALA A 168 -3.13 14.94 2.17
C ALA A 168 -4.49 14.31 2.47
N LEU A 169 -4.54 13.13 3.12
CA LEU A 169 -5.79 12.51 3.55
C LEU A 169 -6.57 13.42 4.50
N ILE A 170 -5.93 13.97 5.52
CA ILE A 170 -6.58 14.89 6.48
C ILE A 170 -7.19 16.09 5.74
N LEU A 171 -6.43 16.73 4.84
CA LEU A 171 -6.90 17.88 4.07
C LEU A 171 -8.08 17.52 3.16
N VAL A 172 -8.00 16.39 2.47
CA VAL A 172 -9.05 15.92 1.56
C VAL A 172 -10.34 15.60 2.31
N TYR A 173 -10.25 14.86 3.41
CA TYR A 173 -11.41 14.52 4.24
C TYR A 173 -12.01 15.75 4.91
N PHE A 174 -11.18 16.67 5.42
CA PHE A 174 -11.65 17.93 5.99
C PHE A 174 -12.46 18.74 4.97
N LYS A 175 -11.90 18.95 3.77
CA LYS A 175 -12.61 19.69 2.72
C LYS A 175 -13.89 18.99 2.25
N MET A 176 -13.88 17.65 2.18
CA MET A 176 -15.08 16.87 1.85
C MET A 176 -16.17 17.02 2.91
N TYR A 177 -15.80 17.00 4.20
CA TYR A 177 -16.73 17.20 5.30
C TYR A 177 -17.42 18.56 5.24
N VAL A 178 -16.63 19.63 5.04
CA VAL A 178 -17.15 21.00 4.90
C VAL A 178 -18.06 21.12 3.68
N ALA A 179 -17.69 20.52 2.55
CA ALA A 179 -18.51 20.56 1.34
C ALA A 179 -19.84 19.82 1.48
N ALA A 180 -19.89 18.76 2.28
CA ALA A 180 -21.11 17.99 2.53
C ALA A 180 -22.07 18.66 3.52
N HIS A 181 -21.58 19.57 4.36
CA HIS A 181 -22.37 20.31 5.36
C HIS A 181 -22.71 21.74 4.92
N ARG A 182 -22.41 22.09 3.67
CA ARG A 182 -22.82 23.34 3.04
C ARG A 182 -24.01 23.09 2.14
#